data_AF-A0AAW9HKH7-F1
#
_entry.id   AF-A0AAW9HKH7-F1
#
_cell.length_a   1.000
_cell.length_b   1.000
_cell.length_c   1.000
_cell.angle_alpha   90.00
_cell.angle_beta   90.00
_cell.angle_gamma   90.00
#
_symmetry.space_group_name_H-M   'P 1'
#
loop_
_entity.id
_entity.type
_entity.pdbx_description
1 polymer ?
#
loop_
_entity_poly.entity_id
_entity_poly.type
_entity_poly.pdbx_seq_one_letter_code
_entity_poly.pdbx_strand_id
1 'polypeptide(L)'
;MRVVFDGQFQTDLKYVVRQQPYIQEELRELVAAVREFGEIPPGYNPHELTKARGTYTGYFGLHLQEGKFDVIVLYRRHRSEPIIRFVRIGSHRDIFQGRAV
;
A
#
# COMPACT_ATOMS: atom_id res chain seq x y z
N MET A 1 -10.56 -8.16 -9.18
CA MET A 1 -9.11 -7.90 -9.02
C MET A 1 -8.56 -8.85 -7.96
N ARG A 2 -7.42 -9.51 -8.21
CA ARG A 2 -6.76 -10.34 -7.19
C ARG A 2 -5.84 -9.48 -6.33
N VAL A 3 -5.96 -9.62 -5.01
CA VAL A 3 -5.12 -8.92 -4.02
C VAL A 3 -4.07 -9.87 -3.46
N VAL A 4 -2.80 -9.45 -3.49
CA VAL A 4 -1.65 -10.20 -2.96
C VAL A 4 -0.90 -9.33 -1.96
N PHE A 5 -0.41 -9.93 -0.87
CA PHE A 5 0.41 -9.24 0.14
C PHE A 5 1.81 -9.83 0.18
N ASP A 6 2.82 -9.00 -0.03
CA ASP A 6 4.22 -9.43 0.06
C ASP A 6 4.63 -9.70 1.52
N GLY A 7 5.66 -10.53 1.71
CA GLY A 7 6.17 -10.84 3.05
C GLY A 7 6.66 -9.61 3.81
N GLN A 8 7.27 -8.65 3.11
CA GLN A 8 7.68 -7.38 3.71
C GLN A 8 6.46 -6.56 4.15
N PHE A 9 5.42 -6.46 3.32
CA PHE A 9 4.17 -5.80 3.69
C PHE A 9 3.56 -6.40 4.97
N GLN A 10 3.52 -7.73 5.07
CA GLN A 10 2.98 -8.40 6.25
C GLN A 10 3.82 -8.11 7.52
N THR A 11 5.14 -8.03 7.36
CA THR A 11 6.07 -7.70 8.45
C THR A 11 5.89 -6.27 8.92
N ASP A 12 5.81 -5.34 7.96
CA ASP A 12 5.55 -3.93 8.18
C ASP A 12 4.19 -3.72 8.89
N LEU A 13 3.13 -4.38 8.40
CA LEU A 13 1.78 -4.28 8.95
C LEU A 13 1.75 -4.73 10.41
N LYS A 14 2.42 -5.83 10.77
CA LYS A 14 2.53 -6.28 12.16
C LYS A 14 3.14 -5.20 13.06
N TYR A 15 4.14 -4.46 12.56
CA TYR A 15 4.71 -3.35 13.32
C TYR A 15 3.74 -2.18 13.44
N VAL A 16 3.12 -1.76 12.33
CA VAL A 16 2.20 -0.62 12.33
C VAL A 16 1.00 -0.89 13.25
N VAL A 17 0.42 -2.08 13.19
CA VAL A 17 -0.71 -2.51 14.03
C VAL A 17 -0.38 -2.43 15.52
N ARG A 18 0.85 -2.77 15.93
CA ARG A 18 1.27 -2.66 17.34
C ARG A 18 1.23 -1.22 17.84
N GLN A 19 1.45 -0.25 16.94
CA GLN A 19 1.44 1.17 17.27
C GLN A 19 0.06 1.80 17.08
N GLN A 20 -0.70 1.36 16.06
CA GLN A 20 -1.99 1.89 15.65
C GLN A 20 -2.93 0.74 15.23
N PRO A 21 -3.63 0.10 16.18
CA PRO A 21 -4.45 -1.09 15.92
C PRO A 21 -5.59 -0.87 14.91
N TYR A 22 -6.21 0.32 14.93
CA TYR A 22 -7.35 0.67 14.06
C TYR A 22 -7.04 0.64 12.56
N ILE A 23 -5.76 0.68 12.18
CA ILE A 23 -5.37 0.57 10.76
C ILE A 23 -5.81 -0.74 10.12
N GLN A 24 -6.08 -1.78 10.92
CA GLN A 24 -6.57 -3.05 10.40
C GLN A 24 -7.97 -2.93 9.79
N GLU A 25 -8.83 -2.07 10.35
CA GLU A 25 -10.19 -1.87 9.85
C GLU A 25 -10.15 -1.14 8.51
N GLU A 26 -9.46 -0.01 8.44
CA GLU A 26 -9.30 0.76 7.20
C GLU A 26 -8.61 -0.07 6.10
N LEU A 27 -7.62 -0.89 6.45
CA LEU A 27 -6.99 -1.78 5.46
C LEU A 27 -7.95 -2.87 4.96
N ARG A 28 -8.83 -3.39 5.82
CA ARG A 28 -9.87 -4.35 5.39
C ARG A 28 -10.86 -3.70 4.45
N GLU A 29 -11.29 -2.47 4.74
CA GLU A 29 -12.18 -1.69 3.88
C GLU A 29 -11.54 -1.40 2.52
N LEU A 30 -10.29 -0.94 2.49
CA LEU A 30 -9.52 -0.74 1.27
C LEU A 30 -9.45 -2.03 0.43
N VAL A 31 -9.13 -3.16 1.06
CA VAL A 31 -9.02 -4.45 0.36
C VAL A 31 -10.37 -4.93 -0.18
N ALA A 32 -11.46 -4.71 0.57
CA ALA A 32 -12.82 -5.03 0.12
C ALA A 32 -13.18 -4.19 -1.11
N ALA A 33 -12.99 -2.86 -1.04
CA ALA A 33 -13.26 -1.95 -2.15
C ALA A 33 -12.45 -2.30 -3.40
N VAL A 34 -11.15 -2.60 -3.25
CA VAL A 34 -10.29 -3.02 -4.37
C VAL A 34 -10.75 -4.33 -5.01
N ARG A 35 -11.27 -5.27 -4.22
CA ARG A 35 -11.82 -6.54 -4.73
C ARG A 35 -13.13 -6.32 -5.49
N GLU A 36 -13.99 -5.45 -4.96
CA GLU A 36 -15.31 -5.13 -5.50
C GLU A 36 -15.23 -4.29 -6.78
N PHE A 37 -14.55 -3.14 -6.71
CA PHE A 37 -14.50 -2.16 -7.81
C PHE A 37 -13.34 -2.40 -8.78
N GLY A 38 -12.34 -3.19 -8.37
CA GLY A 38 -11.18 -3.48 -9.20
C GLY A 38 -10.10 -2.40 -9.22
N GLU A 39 -10.25 -1.34 -8.41
CA GLU A 39 -9.32 -0.22 -8.31
C GLU A 39 -9.26 0.32 -6.87
N ILE A 40 -8.20 1.09 -6.58
CA ILE A 40 -8.08 1.79 -5.29
C ILE A 40 -9.02 3.00 -5.30
N PRO A 41 -9.90 3.16 -4.29
CA PRO A 41 -10.78 4.32 -4.20
C PRO A 41 -10.02 5.66 -4.20
N PRO A 42 -10.54 6.71 -4.87
CA PRO A 42 -9.88 8.01 -4.93
C PRO A 42 -9.60 8.65 -3.56
N GLY A 43 -10.40 8.33 -2.55
CA GLY A 43 -10.22 8.84 -1.17
C GLY A 43 -8.88 8.47 -0.53
N TYR A 44 -8.23 7.40 -1.01
CA TYR A 44 -6.88 7.01 -0.57
C TYR A 44 -5.76 7.73 -1.35
N ASN A 45 -6.11 8.66 -2.24
CA ASN A 45 -5.19 9.43 -3.09
C ASN A 45 -4.11 8.58 -3.82
N PRO A 46 -4.53 7.57 -4.62
CA PRO A 46 -3.59 6.75 -5.35
C PRO A 46 -2.85 7.56 -6.41
N HIS A 47 -1.52 7.54 -6.40
CA HIS A 47 -0.68 8.23 -7.37
C HIS A 47 0.57 7.44 -7.73
N GLU A 48 1.07 7.61 -8.95
CA GLU A 48 2.30 6.97 -9.39
C GLU A 48 3.53 7.62 -8.73
N LEU A 49 4.46 6.79 -8.28
CA LEU A 49 5.72 7.22 -7.68
C LEU A 49 6.74 7.43 -8.81
N THR A 50 7.12 8.67 -9.05
CA THR A 50 7.92 9.07 -10.23
C THR A 50 9.34 9.53 -9.90
N LYS A 51 9.75 9.50 -8.63
CA LYS A 51 11.09 9.94 -8.21
C LYS A 51 12.16 9.15 -8.96
N ALA A 52 13.03 9.84 -9.71
CA ALA A 52 14.07 9.21 -10.50
C ALA A 52 15.02 8.39 -9.61
N ARG A 53 15.30 7.14 -10.03
CA ARG A 53 16.14 6.16 -9.30
C ARG A 53 15.66 5.84 -7.87
N GLY A 54 14.37 6.06 -7.58
CA GLY A 54 13.76 5.65 -6.33
C GLY A 54 13.49 4.14 -6.31
N THR A 55 13.53 3.52 -5.13
CA THR A 55 13.25 2.09 -4.95
C THR A 55 11.88 1.67 -5.51
N TYR A 56 10.91 2.59 -5.47
CA TYR A 56 9.53 2.34 -5.85
C TYR A 56 9.11 3.13 -7.11
N THR A 57 10.05 3.57 -7.95
CA THR A 57 9.70 4.25 -9.21
C THR A 57 8.80 3.34 -10.07
N GLY A 58 7.67 3.87 -10.53
CA GLY A 58 6.65 3.13 -11.32
C GLY A 58 5.67 2.30 -10.49
N TYR A 59 5.76 2.34 -9.15
CA TYR A 59 4.77 1.78 -8.24
C TYR A 59 3.74 2.86 -7.91
N PHE A 60 2.64 2.48 -7.25
CA PHE A 60 1.65 3.42 -6.75
C PHE A 60 1.79 3.60 -5.24
N GLY A 61 1.75 4.85 -4.79
CA GLY A 61 1.56 5.23 -3.40
C GLY A 61 0.10 5.56 -3.14
N LEU A 62 -0.38 5.24 -1.95
CA LEU A 62 -1.68 5.67 -1.40
C LEU A 62 -1.52 5.96 0.09
N HIS A 63 -2.48 6.69 0.66
CA HIS A 63 -2.42 7.17 2.04
C HIS A 63 -3.54 6.59 2.88
N LEU A 64 -3.21 6.17 4.10
CA LEU A 64 -4.16 5.80 5.16
C LEU A 64 -4.07 6.80 6.30
N GLN A 65 -5.13 6.92 7.11
CA GLN A 65 -5.18 7.80 8.28
C GLN A 65 -4.67 9.21 7.97
N GLU A 66 -5.28 9.86 6.97
CA GLU A 66 -4.96 11.25 6.58
C GLU A 66 -3.47 11.49 6.24
N GLY A 67 -2.79 10.48 5.66
CA GLY A 67 -1.38 10.60 5.26
C GLY A 67 -0.37 10.23 6.33
N LYS A 68 -0.81 9.76 7.50
CA LYS A 68 0.09 9.24 8.53
C LYS A 68 0.84 7.99 8.07
N PHE A 69 0.21 7.18 7.23
CA PHE A 69 0.80 5.96 6.68
C PHE A 69 0.71 5.96 5.16
N ASP A 70 1.84 5.62 4.53
CA ASP A 70 1.92 5.31 3.12
C ASP A 70 1.79 3.81 2.92
N VAL A 71 1.08 3.43 1.86
CA VAL A 71 1.04 2.05 1.35
C VAL A 71 1.56 2.06 -0.08
N ILE A 72 2.48 1.14 -0.37
CA ILE A 72 3.06 0.98 -1.69
C ILE A 72 2.47 -0.25 -2.36
N VAL A 73 1.90 -0.09 -3.54
CA VAL A 73 1.31 -1.17 -4.33
C VAL A 73 1.91 -1.24 -5.74
N LEU A 74 1.87 -2.44 -6.31
CA LEU A 74 2.21 -2.68 -7.71
C LEU A 74 0.98 -3.22 -8.45
N TYR A 75 0.55 -2.51 -9.50
CA TYR A 75 -0.47 -3.01 -10.41
C TYR A 75 0.15 -3.88 -11.50
N ARG A 76 -0.39 -5.08 -11.69
CA ARG A 76 -0.15 -5.91 -12.87
C ARG A 76 -1.47 -6.17 -13.58
N ARG A 77 -1.75 -5.35 -14.59
CA ARG A 77 -2.90 -5.53 -15.47
C ARG A 77 -2.58 -6.59 -16.53
N HIS A 78 -2.62 -7.87 -16.15
CA HIS A 78 -2.71 -8.95 -17.14
C HIS A 78 -4.15 -9.03 -17.65
N ARG A 79 -4.36 -9.31 -18.95
CA ARG A 79 -5.70 -9.26 -19.58
C ARG A 79 -6.74 -10.20 -18.97
N SER A 80 -6.31 -11.31 -18.37
CA SER A 80 -7.20 -12.33 -17.82
C SER A 80 -7.35 -12.30 -16.30
N GLU A 81 -6.38 -11.75 -15.57
CA GLU A 81 -6.39 -11.71 -14.10
C GLU A 81 -5.61 -10.48 -13.63
N PRO A 82 -6.26 -9.32 -13.43
CA PRO A 82 -5.59 -8.16 -12.89
C PRO A 82 -5.21 -8.44 -11.43
N ILE A 83 -3.95 -8.16 -11.10
CA ILE A 83 -3.39 -8.32 -9.75
C ILE A 83 -2.96 -6.96 -9.23
N ILE A 84 -3.28 -6.70 -7.97
CA ILE A 84 -2.68 -5.64 -7.17
C ILE A 84 -1.91 -6.27 -6.02
N ARG A 85 -0.63 -5.93 -5.92
CA ARG A 85 0.28 -6.45 -4.91
C ARG A 85 0.60 -5.34 -3.92
N PHE A 86 0.34 -5.59 -2.64
CA PHE A 86 0.72 -4.74 -1.53
C PHE A 86 2.15 -5.07 -1.11
N VAL A 87 3.04 -4.07 -1.18
CA VAL A 87 4.49 -4.25 -1.11
C VAL A 87 5.08 -3.73 0.20
N ARG A 88 4.65 -2.54 0.64
CA ARG A 88 5.08 -1.90 1.90
C ARG A 88 3.91 -1.17 2.56
N ILE A 89 3.97 -1.02 3.89
CA ILE A 89 3.15 -0.08 4.67
C ILE A 89 4.00 0.55 5.76
N GLY A 90 3.78 1.80 6.11
CA GLY A 90 4.55 2.46 7.15
C GLY A 90 4.47 3.97 7.07
N SER A 91 5.19 4.67 7.95
CA SER A 91 5.34 6.11 7.78
C SER A 91 6.14 6.41 6.51
N HIS A 92 5.96 7.62 5.96
CA HIS A 92 6.76 8.08 4.82
C HIS A 92 8.26 7.90 5.04
N ARG A 93 8.73 8.24 6.25
CA ARG A 93 10.14 8.09 6.65
C ARG A 93 10.56 6.61 6.61
N ASP A 94 9.80 5.71 7.22
CA ASP A 94 10.15 4.28 7.29
C ASP A 94 10.25 3.63 5.90
N ILE A 95 9.41 4.07 4.96
CA ILE A 95 9.37 3.51 3.60
C ILE A 95 10.48 4.10 2.73
N PHE A 96 10.66 5.41 2.73
CA PHE A 96 11.50 6.10 1.73
C PHE A 96 12.87 6.54 2.24
N GLN A 97 13.06 6.67 3.56
CA GLN A 97 14.31 7.14 4.18
C GLN A 97 14.97 6.05 5.04
N GLY A 98 14.27 4.94 5.26
CA GLY A 98 14.69 3.88 6.16
C GLY A 98 14.22 4.13 7.59
N ARG A 99 13.99 3.03 8.30
CA ARG A 99 13.63 3.08 9.72
C ARG A 99 14.88 3.46 10.53
N ALA A 100 14.71 4.37 11.50
CA ALA A 100 15.72 4.56 12.53
C ALA A 100 15.83 3.27 13.35
N VAL A 101 16.97 2.59 13.25
CA VAL A 101 17.30 1.40 14.06
C VAL A 101 17.48 1.77 15.53
#